data_AF-A0A365H9W2-F1
#
_entry.id   AF-A0A365H9W2-F1
#
_cell.length_a   1.000
_cell.length_b   1.000
_cell.length_c   1.000
_cell.angle_alpha   90.00
_cell.angle_beta   90.00
_cell.angle_gamma   90.00
#
_symmetry.space_group_name_H-M   'P 1'
#
loop_
_entity.id
_entity.type
_entity.pdbx_description
1 polymer ?
#
loop_
_entity_poly.entity_id
_entity_poly.type
_entity_poly.pdbx_seq_one_letter_code
_entity_poly.pdbx_strand_id
1 'polypeptide(L)'
;MLYDAQQRTQAEHVATLGLDLARKAGYVESAAHAFENLCTFNAQHDPLRAAAYAQHGLQLRGLADEDRVRLRVRLATALTASSANPKRQARQALDQARTMLDDLSPISAAMVLGNAGIALGRLKLHEEADQSLAQAVRLFGHMPQLSALYLAQQIKAALHANDPDKAAHQIHALTRLTPLVESARLDQHITDILKSSTPWANSRDMRNAREHLHTVASGTLPP
;
A
#
# COMPACT_ATOMS: atom_id res chain seq x y z
N MET A 1 -9.52 9.78 6.48
CA MET A 1 -9.65 10.06 7.93
C MET A 1 -9.79 8.79 8.77
N LEU A 2 -10.90 8.03 8.76
CA LEU A 2 -11.06 6.87 9.69
C LEU A 2 -9.99 5.78 9.54
N TYR A 3 -9.74 5.31 8.32
CA TYR A 3 -8.71 4.28 8.10
C TYR A 3 -7.29 4.77 8.38
N ASP A 4 -7.03 6.05 8.12
CA ASP A 4 -5.74 6.67 8.42
C ASP A 4 -5.51 6.83 9.93
N ALA A 5 -6.58 7.14 10.68
CA ALA A 5 -6.63 7.13 12.14
C ALA A 5 -6.71 5.72 12.76
N GLN A 6 -6.42 4.66 11.99
CA GLN A 6 -6.45 3.26 12.43
C GLN A 6 -7.82 2.76 12.96
N GLN A 7 -8.91 3.51 12.73
CA GLN A 7 -10.29 3.14 13.07
C GLN A 7 -10.89 2.21 12.01
N ARG A 8 -10.30 1.02 11.87
CA ARG A 8 -10.55 0.06 10.79
C ARG A 8 -12.00 -0.42 10.75
N THR A 9 -12.56 -0.82 11.88
CA THR A 9 -13.94 -1.32 11.96
C THR A 9 -14.95 -0.25 11.55
N GLN A 10 -14.76 1.00 11.99
CA GLN A 10 -15.62 2.11 11.57
C GLN A 10 -15.46 2.40 10.07
N ALA A 11 -14.22 2.40 9.56
CA ALA A 11 -13.96 2.61 8.13
C ALA A 11 -14.64 1.53 7.26
N GLU A 12 -14.57 0.26 7.67
CA GLU A 12 -15.23 -0.85 7.00
C GLU A 12 -16.75 -0.72 7.04
N HIS A 13 -17.31 -0.36 8.20
CA HIS A 13 -18.75 -0.14 8.34
C HIS A 13 -19.27 0.95 7.39
N VAL A 14 -18.59 2.10 7.34
CA VAL A 14 -18.95 3.21 6.45
C VAL A 14 -18.80 2.81 4.98
N ALA A 15 -17.73 2.10 4.61
CA ALA A 15 -17.55 1.64 3.23
C ALA A 15 -18.62 0.61 2.82
N THR A 16 -19.06 -0.25 3.73
CA THR A 16 -20.16 -1.21 3.49
C THR A 16 -21.48 -0.47 3.26
N LEU A 17 -21.80 0.52 4.10
CA LEU A 17 -22.99 1.35 3.91
C LEU A 17 -22.95 2.10 2.57
N GLY A 18 -21.79 2.67 2.22
CA GLY A 18 -21.58 3.35 0.94
C GLY A 18 -21.78 2.41 -0.25
N LEU A 19 -21.28 1.16 -0.17
CA LEU A 19 -21.50 0.14 -1.19
C LEU A 19 -22.99 -0.18 -1.37
N ASP A 20 -23.74 -0.34 -0.29
CA ASP A 20 -25.17 -0.64 -0.33
C ASP A 20 -25.97 0.50 -0.98
N LEU A 21 -25.64 1.74 -0.63
CA LEU A 21 -26.26 2.93 -1.23
C LEU A 21 -25.92 3.05 -2.72
N ALA A 22 -24.65 2.89 -3.09
CA ALA A 22 -24.20 2.95 -4.48
C ALA A 22 -24.88 1.89 -5.35
N ARG A 23 -25.03 0.66 -4.84
CA ARG A 23 -25.75 -0.42 -5.52
C ARG A 23 -27.22 -0.11 -5.71
N LYS A 24 -27.91 0.37 -4.68
CA LYS A 24 -29.32 0.76 -4.75
C LYS A 24 -29.56 1.89 -5.75
N ALA A 25 -28.62 2.83 -5.84
CA ALA A 25 -28.69 3.96 -6.77
C ALA A 25 -28.20 3.62 -8.20
N GLY A 26 -27.60 2.44 -8.42
CA GLY A 26 -27.01 2.07 -9.71
C GLY A 26 -25.69 2.76 -10.05
N TYR A 27 -25.01 3.36 -9.07
CA TYR A 27 -23.73 4.06 -9.28
C TYR A 27 -22.55 3.09 -9.26
N VAL A 28 -22.22 2.56 -10.44
CA VAL A 28 -21.17 1.54 -10.62
C VAL A 28 -19.80 2.01 -10.14
N GLU A 29 -19.39 3.22 -10.49
CA GLU A 29 -18.10 3.80 -10.07
C GLU A 29 -18.00 3.90 -8.54
N SER A 30 -19.06 4.42 -7.89
CA SER A 30 -19.12 4.51 -6.43
C SER A 30 -19.06 3.13 -5.76
N ALA A 31 -19.71 2.12 -6.36
CA ALA A 31 -19.63 0.75 -5.88
C ALA A 31 -18.21 0.17 -6.04
N ALA A 32 -17.53 0.45 -7.15
CA ALA A 32 -16.15 0.04 -7.39
C ALA A 32 -15.18 0.65 -6.37
N HIS A 33 -15.27 1.96 -6.11
CA HIS A 33 -14.50 2.64 -5.07
C HIS A 33 -14.78 2.07 -3.66
N ALA A 34 -16.04 1.75 -3.35
CA ALA A 34 -16.38 1.13 -2.07
C ALA A 34 -15.74 -0.26 -1.93
N PHE A 35 -15.74 -1.08 -2.99
CA PHE A 35 -15.01 -2.35 -3.00
C PHE A 35 -13.51 -2.17 -2.81
N GLU A 36 -12.88 -1.21 -3.50
CA GLU A 36 -11.45 -0.94 -3.36
C GLU A 36 -11.08 -0.56 -1.91
N ASN A 37 -11.89 0.29 -1.28
CA ASN A 37 -11.72 0.68 0.12
C ASN A 37 -11.85 -0.54 1.05
N LEU A 38 -12.87 -1.37 0.85
CA LEU A 38 -13.06 -2.60 1.64
C LEU A 38 -11.90 -3.58 1.47
N CYS A 39 -11.34 -3.72 0.26
CA CYS A 39 -10.09 -4.47 0.06
C CYS A 39 -8.96 -3.91 0.91
N THR A 40 -8.75 -2.59 0.83
CA THR A 40 -7.65 -1.90 1.52
C THR A 40 -7.73 -2.09 3.03
N PHE A 41 -8.93 -1.96 3.61
CA PHE A 41 -9.12 -2.03 5.06
C PHE A 41 -8.93 -3.44 5.61
N ASN A 42 -9.20 -4.47 4.79
CA ASN A 42 -9.12 -5.87 5.20
C ASN A 42 -7.78 -6.54 4.84
N ALA A 43 -7.01 -6.03 3.89
CA ALA A 43 -5.88 -6.75 3.29
C ALA A 43 -4.79 -7.24 4.26
N GLN A 44 -4.62 -6.60 5.42
CA GLN A 44 -3.63 -7.01 6.43
C GLN A 44 -4.16 -8.03 7.45
N HIS A 45 -5.47 -8.06 7.69
CA HIS A 45 -6.06 -8.85 8.80
C HIS A 45 -6.91 -10.00 8.28
N ASP A 46 -7.59 -9.79 7.17
CA ASP A 46 -8.39 -10.79 6.47
C ASP A 46 -8.12 -10.68 4.94
N PRO A 47 -6.97 -11.21 4.49
CA PRO A 47 -6.61 -11.16 3.07
C PRO A 47 -7.56 -11.96 2.18
N LEU A 48 -8.24 -12.97 2.70
CA LEU A 48 -9.23 -13.75 1.94
C LEU A 48 -10.48 -12.90 1.68
N ARG A 49 -10.98 -12.21 2.70
CA ARG A 49 -12.11 -11.29 2.56
C ARG A 49 -11.77 -10.09 1.69
N ALA A 50 -10.55 -9.54 1.80
CA ALA A 50 -10.06 -8.51 0.90
C ALA A 50 -10.04 -8.98 -0.57
N ALA A 51 -9.61 -10.22 -0.84
CA ALA A 51 -9.64 -10.79 -2.17
C ALA A 51 -11.09 -10.97 -2.69
N ALA A 52 -12.01 -11.42 -1.83
CA ALA A 52 -13.42 -11.55 -2.18
C ALA A 52 -14.04 -10.20 -2.57
N TYR A 53 -13.76 -9.12 -1.85
CA TYR A 53 -14.21 -7.77 -2.22
C TYR A 53 -13.70 -7.35 -3.60
N ALA A 54 -12.42 -7.62 -3.91
CA ALA A 54 -11.86 -7.26 -5.21
C ALA A 54 -12.53 -8.07 -6.34
N GLN A 55 -12.76 -9.37 -6.12
CA GLN A 55 -13.45 -10.25 -7.06
C GLN A 55 -14.89 -9.79 -7.31
N HIS A 56 -15.63 -9.42 -6.26
CA HIS A 56 -16.98 -8.89 -6.39
C HIS A 56 -17.02 -7.54 -7.13
N GLY A 57 -16.06 -6.65 -6.88
CA GLY A 57 -15.91 -5.41 -7.65
C GLY A 57 -15.66 -5.66 -9.13
N LEU A 58 -14.80 -6.63 -9.46
CA LEU A 58 -14.49 -7.02 -10.85
C LEU A 58 -15.68 -7.63 -11.60
N GLN A 59 -16.73 -8.05 -10.90
CA GLN A 59 -17.98 -8.58 -11.47
C GLN A 59 -19.01 -7.49 -11.80
N LEU A 60 -18.76 -6.23 -11.45
CA LEU A 60 -19.69 -5.13 -11.75
C LEU A 60 -19.84 -4.94 -13.27
N ARG A 61 -21.09 -4.85 -13.73
CA ARG A 61 -21.42 -4.52 -15.12
C ARG A 61 -21.18 -3.04 -15.36
N GLY A 62 -20.54 -2.69 -16.49
CA GLY A 62 -20.20 -1.30 -16.81
C GLY A 62 -19.00 -0.75 -16.03
N LEU A 63 -18.19 -1.62 -15.41
CA LEU A 63 -16.97 -1.22 -14.72
C LEU A 63 -15.99 -0.56 -15.69
N ALA A 64 -15.59 0.67 -15.37
CA ALA A 64 -14.57 1.39 -16.11
C ALA A 64 -13.22 0.66 -16.05
N ASP A 65 -12.40 0.86 -17.07
CA ASP A 65 -11.11 0.19 -17.19
C ASP A 65 -10.14 0.60 -16.08
N GLU A 66 -10.15 1.88 -15.69
CA GLU A 66 -9.34 2.37 -14.57
C GLU A 66 -9.71 1.68 -13.24
N ASP A 67 -11.01 1.56 -12.91
CA ASP A 67 -11.48 0.82 -11.73
C ASP A 67 -11.08 -0.66 -11.78
N ARG A 68 -11.19 -1.27 -12.96
CA ARG A 68 -10.83 -2.67 -13.19
C ARG A 68 -9.36 -2.91 -12.87
N VAL A 69 -8.46 -2.00 -13.31
CA VAL A 69 -7.02 -2.10 -13.03
C VAL A 69 -6.74 -1.93 -11.55
N ARG A 70 -7.35 -0.94 -10.88
CA ARG A 70 -7.21 -0.76 -9.43
C ARG A 70 -7.66 -1.99 -8.65
N LEU A 71 -8.81 -2.55 -8.97
CA LEU A 71 -9.31 -3.76 -8.30
C LEU A 71 -8.41 -4.99 -8.56
N ARG A 72 -7.81 -5.13 -9.74
CA ARG A 72 -6.84 -6.20 -10.04
C ARG A 72 -5.59 -6.13 -9.16
N VAL A 73 -5.00 -4.95 -8.98
CA VAL A 73 -3.83 -4.84 -8.09
C VAL A 73 -4.18 -5.02 -6.62
N ARG A 74 -5.39 -4.63 -6.18
CA ARG A 74 -5.88 -4.97 -4.84
C ARG A 74 -6.06 -6.46 -4.67
N LEU A 75 -6.61 -7.15 -5.68
CA LEU A 75 -6.73 -8.60 -5.67
C LEU A 75 -5.34 -9.25 -5.55
N ALA A 76 -4.36 -8.87 -6.36
CA ALA A 76 -3.00 -9.38 -6.26
C ALA A 76 -2.38 -9.15 -4.87
N THR A 77 -2.57 -7.96 -4.32
CA THR A 77 -2.08 -7.59 -2.97
C THR A 77 -2.71 -8.47 -1.89
N ALA A 78 -4.01 -8.70 -1.97
CA ALA A 78 -4.74 -9.54 -1.02
C ALA A 78 -4.34 -11.02 -1.14
N LEU A 79 -4.27 -11.55 -2.37
CA LEU A 79 -3.87 -12.94 -2.62
C LEU A 79 -2.45 -13.22 -2.11
N THR A 80 -1.51 -12.30 -2.31
CA THR A 80 -0.12 -12.45 -1.84
C THR A 80 0.03 -12.31 -0.32
N ALA A 81 -0.94 -11.70 0.38
CA ALA A 81 -0.99 -11.67 1.84
C ALA A 81 -1.62 -12.93 2.45
N SER A 82 -2.43 -13.68 1.68
CA SER A 82 -3.06 -14.91 2.17
C SER A 82 -2.01 -15.98 2.46
N SER A 83 -2.21 -16.74 3.54
CA SER A 83 -1.37 -17.90 3.88
C SER A 83 -1.41 -18.97 2.79
N ALA A 84 -2.52 -19.09 2.06
CA ALA A 84 -2.66 -19.96 0.89
C ALA A 84 -1.81 -19.49 -0.31
N ASN A 85 -1.43 -18.21 -0.33
CA ASN A 85 -0.58 -17.54 -1.31
C ASN A 85 -0.71 -18.08 -2.75
N PRO A 86 -1.87 -17.90 -3.42
CA PRO A 86 -2.09 -18.37 -4.79
C PRO A 86 -1.29 -17.53 -5.79
N LYS A 87 0.04 -17.71 -5.80
CA LYS A 87 1.02 -16.90 -6.53
C LYS A 87 0.68 -16.72 -8.01
N ARG A 88 0.19 -17.78 -8.66
CA ARG A 88 -0.21 -17.75 -10.07
C ARG A 88 -1.36 -16.76 -10.32
N GLN A 89 -2.38 -16.78 -9.47
CA GLN A 89 -3.53 -15.86 -9.60
C GLN A 89 -3.11 -14.43 -9.31
N ALA A 90 -2.28 -14.23 -8.30
CA ALA A 90 -1.72 -12.90 -8.00
C ALA A 90 -0.90 -12.36 -9.17
N ARG A 91 0.00 -13.18 -9.75
CA ARG A 91 0.80 -12.77 -10.91
C ARG A 91 -0.06 -12.44 -12.12
N GLN A 92 -1.04 -13.29 -12.43
CA GLN A 92 -1.99 -13.04 -13.52
C GLN A 92 -2.73 -11.72 -13.35
N ALA A 93 -3.18 -11.39 -12.12
CA ALA A 93 -3.84 -10.12 -11.84
C ALA A 93 -2.89 -8.92 -12.04
N LEU A 94 -1.61 -9.04 -11.67
CA LEU A 94 -0.60 -8.01 -11.91
C LEU A 94 -0.32 -7.82 -13.40
N ASP A 95 -0.15 -8.91 -14.15
CA ASP A 95 0.14 -8.84 -15.58
C ASP A 95 -1.01 -8.17 -16.34
N GLN A 96 -2.26 -8.48 -15.99
CA GLN A 96 -3.46 -7.83 -16.53
C GLN A 96 -3.60 -6.35 -16.14
N ALA A 97 -3.09 -5.95 -14.98
CA ALA A 97 -3.09 -4.55 -14.57
C ALA A 97 -2.03 -3.76 -15.36
N ARG A 98 -0.87 -4.38 -15.63
CA ARG A 98 0.26 -3.72 -16.30
C ARG A 98 -0.03 -3.35 -17.76
N THR A 99 -0.86 -4.11 -18.47
CA THR A 99 -1.19 -3.84 -19.88
C THR A 99 -1.98 -2.56 -20.11
N MET A 100 -2.47 -1.92 -19.05
CA MET A 100 -3.36 -0.76 -19.13
C MET A 100 -2.80 0.44 -18.37
N LEU A 101 -1.53 0.40 -17.95
CA LEU A 101 -0.95 1.40 -17.07
C LEU A 101 -0.80 2.77 -17.75
N ASP A 102 -0.47 2.78 -19.04
CA ASP A 102 -0.19 4.00 -19.81
C ASP A 102 -1.47 4.83 -20.08
N ASP A 103 -2.65 4.19 -19.98
CA ASP A 103 -3.95 4.83 -20.22
C ASP A 103 -4.57 5.40 -18.93
N LEU A 104 -3.92 5.23 -17.77
CA LEU A 104 -4.47 5.66 -16.48
C LEU A 104 -4.17 7.13 -16.20
N SER A 105 -5.04 7.76 -15.41
CA SER A 105 -4.70 9.02 -14.76
C SER A 105 -3.42 8.90 -13.92
N PRO A 106 -2.59 9.95 -13.79
CA PRO A 106 -1.33 9.87 -13.04
C PRO A 106 -1.50 9.38 -11.59
N ILE A 107 -2.60 9.78 -10.93
CA ILE A 107 -2.93 9.33 -9.57
C ILE A 107 -3.20 7.83 -9.56
N SER A 108 -4.00 7.33 -10.50
CA SER A 108 -4.30 5.89 -10.61
C SER A 108 -3.09 5.07 -10.99
N ALA A 109 -2.26 5.53 -11.93
CA ALA A 109 -0.99 4.90 -12.26
C ALA A 109 -0.10 4.75 -11.02
N ALA A 110 0.03 5.81 -10.22
CA ALA A 110 0.83 5.80 -9.00
C ALA A 110 0.28 4.82 -7.95
N MET A 111 -1.05 4.79 -7.74
CA MET A 111 -1.67 3.81 -6.83
C MET A 111 -1.47 2.37 -7.33
N VAL A 112 -1.61 2.15 -8.63
CA VAL A 112 -1.47 0.84 -9.26
C VAL A 112 -0.04 0.32 -9.09
N LEU A 113 0.96 1.14 -9.41
CA LEU A 113 2.38 0.83 -9.22
C LEU A 113 2.71 0.54 -7.76
N GLY A 114 2.22 1.37 -6.84
CA GLY A 114 2.49 1.19 -5.41
C GLY A 114 1.93 -0.13 -4.88
N ASN A 115 0.68 -0.46 -5.22
CA ASN A 115 0.06 -1.73 -4.82
C ASN A 115 0.71 -2.94 -5.53
N ALA A 116 1.04 -2.81 -6.82
CA ALA A 116 1.76 -3.84 -7.55
C ALA A 116 3.11 -4.15 -6.90
N GLY A 117 3.86 -3.13 -6.49
CA GLY A 117 5.15 -3.31 -5.84
C GLY A 117 5.03 -4.03 -4.48
N ILE A 118 4.00 -3.74 -3.69
CA ILE A 118 3.70 -4.50 -2.45
C ILE A 118 3.46 -5.98 -2.77
N ALA A 119 2.63 -6.28 -3.77
CA ALA A 119 2.34 -7.66 -4.17
C ALA A 119 3.59 -8.39 -4.70
N LEU A 120 4.39 -7.74 -5.55
CA LEU A 120 5.65 -8.26 -6.09
C LEU A 120 6.66 -8.55 -4.98
N GLY A 121 6.78 -7.68 -3.99
CA GLY A 121 7.66 -7.89 -2.83
C GLY A 121 7.29 -9.14 -2.04
N ARG A 122 6.00 -9.40 -1.84
CA ARG A 122 5.49 -10.62 -1.20
C ARG A 122 5.71 -11.88 -2.04
N LEU A 123 5.78 -11.74 -3.37
CA LEU A 123 6.18 -12.80 -4.28
C LEU A 123 7.70 -13.02 -4.34
N LYS A 124 8.49 -12.23 -3.58
CA LYS A 124 9.96 -12.22 -3.58
C LYS A 124 10.59 -11.76 -4.90
N LEU A 125 9.84 -10.97 -5.68
CA LEU A 125 10.31 -10.35 -6.91
C LEU A 125 10.85 -8.95 -6.57
N HIS A 126 11.95 -8.94 -5.80
CA HIS A 126 12.41 -7.75 -5.09
C HIS A 126 12.79 -6.59 -6.01
N GLU A 127 13.39 -6.88 -7.18
CA GLU A 127 13.73 -5.85 -8.15
C GLU A 127 12.50 -5.21 -8.80
N GLU A 128 11.55 -6.02 -9.30
CA GLU A 128 10.28 -5.53 -9.85
C GLU A 128 9.50 -4.73 -8.78
N ALA A 129 9.54 -5.20 -7.52
CA ALA A 129 8.90 -4.52 -6.41
C ALA A 129 9.50 -3.14 -6.13
N ASP A 130 10.82 -3.05 -6.07
CA ASP A 130 11.54 -1.80 -5.82
C ASP A 130 11.31 -0.79 -6.95
N GLN A 131 11.39 -1.23 -8.22
CA GLN A 131 11.12 -0.38 -9.38
C GLN A 131 9.70 0.21 -9.33
N SER A 132 8.70 -0.64 -9.08
CA SER A 132 7.28 -0.24 -9.02
C SER A 132 7.00 0.72 -7.86
N LEU A 133 7.52 0.42 -6.66
CA LEU A 133 7.40 1.29 -5.48
C LEU A 133 8.13 2.61 -5.66
N ALA A 134 9.35 2.60 -6.19
CA ALA A 134 10.11 3.82 -6.47
C ALA A 134 9.36 4.76 -7.42
N GLN A 135 8.72 4.20 -8.46
CA GLN A 135 7.93 4.99 -9.39
C GLN A 135 6.67 5.57 -8.73
N ALA A 136 5.97 4.80 -7.90
CA ALA A 136 4.84 5.30 -7.12
C ALA A 136 5.24 6.46 -6.18
N VAL A 137 6.36 6.31 -5.45
CA VAL A 137 6.91 7.37 -4.58
C VAL A 137 7.22 8.64 -5.39
N ARG A 138 7.84 8.52 -6.56
CA ARG A 138 8.13 9.68 -7.42
C ARG A 138 6.85 10.37 -7.89
N LEU A 139 5.85 9.61 -8.36
CA LEU A 139 4.59 10.18 -8.85
C LEU A 139 3.82 10.88 -7.73
N PHE A 140 3.88 10.36 -6.49
CA PHE A 140 3.28 11.00 -5.32
C PHE A 140 4.16 12.05 -4.64
N GLY A 141 5.28 12.48 -5.24
CA GLY A 141 6.20 13.44 -4.60
C GLY A 141 5.55 14.78 -4.20
N HIS A 142 4.44 15.15 -4.83
CA HIS A 142 3.64 16.34 -4.51
C HIS A 142 2.54 16.10 -3.46
N MET A 143 2.36 14.86 -3.00
CA MET A 143 1.41 14.44 -1.96
C MET A 143 2.18 13.76 -0.81
N PRO A 144 2.71 14.53 0.16
CA PRO A 144 3.62 14.02 1.18
C PRO A 144 3.12 12.78 1.92
N GLN A 145 1.83 12.76 2.27
CA GLN A 145 1.21 11.62 2.95
C GLN A 145 1.31 10.34 2.11
N LEU A 146 0.88 10.36 0.85
CA LEU A 146 0.93 9.17 -0.02
C LEU A 146 2.37 8.76 -0.35
N SER A 147 3.25 9.73 -0.61
CA SER A 147 4.67 9.48 -0.82
C SER A 147 5.30 8.77 0.37
N ALA A 148 5.06 9.25 1.60
CA ALA A 148 5.60 8.65 2.81
C ALA A 148 5.10 7.21 3.03
N LEU A 149 3.82 6.95 2.77
CA LEU A 149 3.23 5.62 2.92
C LEU A 149 3.82 4.59 1.93
N TYR A 150 4.00 4.96 0.66
CA TYR A 150 4.62 4.07 -0.32
C TYR A 150 6.13 3.95 -0.11
N LEU A 151 6.81 5.00 0.35
CA LEU A 151 8.22 4.93 0.74
C LEU A 151 8.43 3.99 1.92
N ALA A 152 7.52 4.00 2.91
CA ALA A 152 7.55 3.05 4.01
C ALA A 152 7.41 1.59 3.53
N GLN A 153 6.57 1.34 2.53
CA GLN A 153 6.47 0.01 1.90
C GLN A 153 7.74 -0.36 1.13
N GLN A 154 8.36 0.61 0.47
CA GLN A 154 9.64 0.42 -0.23
C GLN A 154 10.78 0.04 0.74
N ILE A 155 10.87 0.71 1.89
CA ILE A 155 11.82 0.38 2.95
C ILE A 155 11.60 -1.06 3.44
N LYS A 156 10.34 -1.43 3.72
CA LYS A 156 10.00 -2.79 4.14
C LYS A 156 10.38 -3.82 3.06
N ALA A 157 10.20 -3.51 1.78
CA ALA A 157 10.60 -4.38 0.68
C ALA A 157 12.13 -4.56 0.60
N ALA A 158 12.90 -3.48 0.76
CA ALA A 158 14.36 -3.54 0.79
C ALA A 158 14.89 -4.36 1.99
N LEU A 159 14.32 -4.18 3.18
CA LEU A 159 14.65 -4.97 4.36
C LEU A 159 14.36 -6.47 4.14
N HIS A 160 13.22 -6.82 3.54
CA HIS A 160 12.91 -8.21 3.19
C HIS A 160 13.85 -8.79 2.11
N ALA A 161 14.41 -7.94 1.25
CA ALA A 161 15.40 -8.33 0.25
C ALA A 161 16.82 -8.49 0.83
N ASN A 162 17.02 -8.27 2.14
CA ASN A 162 18.32 -8.16 2.79
C ASN A 162 19.24 -7.10 2.17
N ASP A 163 18.66 -5.96 1.77
CA ASP A 163 19.40 -4.79 1.26
C ASP A 163 19.35 -3.64 2.28
N PRO A 164 20.16 -3.71 3.35
CA PRO A 164 20.12 -2.74 4.45
C PRO A 164 20.62 -1.36 4.03
N ASP A 165 21.54 -1.27 3.07
CA ASP A 165 22.11 0.01 2.64
C ASP A 165 21.07 0.83 1.89
N LYS A 166 20.33 0.19 0.97
CA LYS A 166 19.19 0.82 0.30
C LYS A 166 18.11 1.19 1.31
N ALA A 167 17.78 0.30 2.25
CA ALA A 167 16.80 0.59 3.28
C ALA A 167 17.20 1.79 4.14
N ALA A 168 18.47 1.91 4.55
CA ALA A 168 18.98 3.05 5.31
C ALA A 168 18.85 4.37 4.54
N HIS A 169 19.19 4.37 3.25
CA HIS A 169 19.02 5.55 2.38
C HIS A 169 17.54 5.98 2.29
N GLN A 170 16.64 5.02 2.10
CA GLN A 170 15.20 5.27 2.04
C GLN A 170 14.63 5.73 3.40
N ILE A 171 15.14 5.21 4.53
CA ILE A 171 14.78 5.67 5.87
C ILE A 171 15.15 7.15 6.06
N HIS A 172 16.31 7.60 5.57
CA HIS A 172 16.64 9.02 5.59
C HIS A 172 15.67 9.86 4.77
N ALA A 173 15.19 9.36 3.63
CA ALA A 173 14.15 10.03 2.86
C ALA A 173 12.82 10.09 3.62
N LEU A 174 12.43 9.00 4.29
CA LEU A 174 11.21 8.96 5.10
C LEU A 174 11.29 9.94 6.28
N THR A 175 12.45 10.02 6.95
CA THR A 175 12.70 10.95 8.06
C THR A 175 12.42 12.41 7.68
N ARG A 176 12.69 12.81 6.43
CA ARG A 176 12.39 14.16 5.94
C ARG A 176 10.90 14.41 5.69
N LEU A 177 10.14 13.37 5.41
CA LEU A 177 8.70 13.45 5.16
C LEU A 177 7.87 13.36 6.44
N THR A 178 8.36 12.65 7.47
CA THR A 178 7.63 12.42 8.73
C THR A 178 7.06 13.70 9.36
N PRO A 179 7.78 14.83 9.48
CA PRO A 179 7.24 16.05 10.09
C PRO A 179 6.10 16.70 9.29
N LEU A 180 5.93 16.33 8.02
CA LEU A 180 4.94 16.92 7.12
C LEU A 180 3.63 16.13 7.08
N VAL A 181 3.54 15.00 7.80
CA VAL A 181 2.45 14.05 7.68
C VAL A 181 1.95 13.66 9.06
N GLU A 182 0.72 14.09 9.38
CA GLU A 182 -0.03 13.57 10.52
C GLU A 182 -0.80 12.32 10.08
N SER A 183 -0.33 11.12 10.47
CA SER A 183 -0.95 9.85 10.08
C SER A 183 -0.58 8.73 11.06
N ALA A 184 -1.56 8.27 11.84
CA ALA A 184 -1.40 7.10 12.71
C ALA A 184 -1.06 5.82 11.93
N ARG A 185 -1.42 5.77 10.63
CA ARG A 185 -0.99 4.70 9.73
C ARG A 185 0.51 4.77 9.45
N LEU A 186 1.03 5.96 9.18
CA LEU A 186 2.46 6.16 9.00
C LEU A 186 3.25 5.84 10.27
N ASP A 187 2.74 6.21 11.45
CA ASP A 187 3.38 5.91 12.74
C ASP A 187 3.54 4.41 12.98
N GLN A 188 2.50 3.63 12.65
CA GLN A 188 2.59 2.17 12.67
C GLN A 188 3.64 1.65 11.69
N HIS A 189 3.72 2.22 10.48
CA HIS A 189 4.74 1.85 9.51
C HIS A 189 6.16 2.15 10.01
N ILE A 190 6.38 3.30 10.64
CA ILE A 190 7.66 3.70 11.24
C ILE A 190 8.04 2.70 12.35
N THR A 191 7.11 2.38 13.24
CA THR A 191 7.31 1.39 14.30
C THR A 191 7.74 0.03 13.73
N ASP A 192 7.05 -0.45 12.68
CA ASP A 192 7.39 -1.70 12.02
C ASP A 192 8.78 -1.65 11.37
N ILE A 193 9.14 -0.54 10.72
CA ILE A 193 10.46 -0.35 10.09
C ILE A 193 11.57 -0.39 11.14
N LEU A 194 11.39 0.33 12.25
CA LEU A 194 12.32 0.33 13.38
C LEU A 194 12.42 -1.05 14.03
N LYS A 195 11.35 -1.84 14.04
CA LYS A 195 11.44 -3.24 14.50
C LYS A 195 12.20 -4.11 13.50
N SER A 196 11.80 -4.09 12.23
CA SER A 196 12.34 -4.95 11.17
C SER A 196 13.80 -4.66 10.83
N SER A 197 14.29 -3.43 11.03
CA SER A 197 15.69 -3.07 10.75
C SER A 197 16.66 -3.37 11.89
N THR A 198 16.19 -3.90 13.02
CA THR A 198 17.02 -4.24 14.20
C THR A 198 18.22 -5.16 13.88
N PRO A 199 18.11 -6.19 13.01
CA PRO A 199 19.24 -7.06 12.69
C PRO A 199 20.47 -6.32 12.15
N TRP A 200 20.28 -5.13 11.56
CA TRP A 200 21.34 -4.31 10.99
C TRP A 200 21.70 -3.08 11.84
N ALA A 201 21.18 -2.97 13.06
CA ALA A 201 21.40 -1.80 13.93
C ALA A 201 22.87 -1.53 14.27
N ASN A 202 23.76 -2.53 14.13
CA ASN A 202 25.18 -2.36 14.36
C ASN A 202 25.91 -1.71 13.16
N SER A 203 25.34 -1.74 11.95
CA SER A 203 25.89 -0.99 10.81
C SER A 203 25.76 0.51 11.07
N ARG A 204 26.82 1.27 10.77
CA ARG A 204 26.86 2.72 11.00
C ARG A 204 25.70 3.43 10.30
N ASP A 205 25.46 3.13 9.03
CA ASP A 205 24.47 3.84 8.23
C ASP A 205 23.04 3.52 8.69
N MET A 206 22.76 2.25 8.95
CA MET A 206 21.47 1.84 9.50
C MET A 206 21.23 2.42 10.89
N ARG A 207 22.24 2.42 11.76
CA ARG A 207 22.15 3.00 13.10
C ARG A 207 21.75 4.48 13.03
N ASN A 208 22.48 5.26 12.24
CA ASN A 208 22.20 6.68 12.05
C ASN A 208 20.80 6.92 11.47
N ALA A 209 20.41 6.13 10.46
CA ALA A 209 19.09 6.23 9.84
C ALA A 209 17.97 5.96 10.85
N ARG A 210 18.11 4.91 11.68
CA ARG A 210 17.15 4.57 12.73
C ARG A 210 17.07 5.63 13.83
N GLU A 211 18.21 6.12 14.31
CA GLU A 211 18.27 7.15 15.36
C GLU A 211 17.57 8.44 14.92
N HIS A 212 17.82 8.90 13.70
CA HIS A 212 17.14 10.08 13.15
C HIS A 212 15.64 9.86 12.98
N LEU A 213 15.23 8.71 12.43
CA LEU A 213 13.81 8.40 12.25
C LEU A 213 13.08 8.34 13.60
N HIS A 214 13.69 7.70 14.61
CA HIS A 214 13.14 7.63 15.96
C HIS A 214 12.99 9.02 16.60
N THR A 215 14.00 9.87 16.47
CA THR A 215 14.00 11.24 17.01
C THR A 215 12.86 12.05 16.43
N VAL A 216 12.69 12.04 15.11
CA VAL A 216 11.63 12.78 14.44
C VAL A 216 10.25 12.22 14.80
N ALA A 217 10.08 10.90 14.80
CA ALA A 217 8.81 10.26 15.15
C ALA A 217 8.37 10.56 16.59
N SER A 218 9.32 10.63 17.53
CA SER A 218 9.04 10.93 18.94
C SER A 218 8.68 12.41 19.16
N GLY A 219 9.12 13.30 18.28
CA GLY A 219 8.74 14.71 18.29
C GLY A 219 7.38 15.01 17.66
N THR A 220 6.81 14.07 16.91
CA THR A 220 5.51 14.17 16.24
C THR A 220 4.38 13.40 16.92
N LEU A 221 4.69 12.47 17.84
CA LEU A 221 3.69 11.74 18.62
C LEU A 221 3.24 12.60 19.82
N PRO A 222 1.92 12.89 19.99
CA PRO A 222 1.45 13.55 21.20
C PRO A 222 1.67 12.65 22.43
N PRO A 223 1.84 13.24 23.63
CA PRO A 223 2.06 12.50 24.88
C PRO A 223 0.90 11.56 25.25
#